data_AF-A0A2N3TCB6-F1
#
_entry.id   AF-A0A2N3TCB6-F1
#
_cell.length_a   1.000
_cell.length_b   1.000
_cell.length_c   1.000
_cell.angle_alpha   90.00
_cell.angle_beta   90.00
_cell.angle_gamma   90.00
#
_symmetry.space_group_name_H-M   'P 1'
#
loop_
_entity.id
_entity.type
_entity.pdbx_description
1 polymer ?
#
loop_
_entity_poly.entity_id
_entity_poly.type
_entity_poly.pdbx_seq_one_letter_code
_entity_poly.pdbx_strand_id
1 'polypeptide(L)'
;MIKPIKNSILIIVILPFLIAFNFPQDKSKTIEIEALKTEPFKYYQFEAETTKGVIGEIYLNGKKLHEFKKLRSQITDNRAQTLIKNGNNEITLKILSIDDEVEKDYFSECVVFIAIHGVNEKIFPSKETQIVRIKWNPDKDQKKGVLKYVFELKR
;
A
#
# COMPACT_ATOMS: atom_id res chain seq x y z
N MET A 1 61.03 -7.39 55.89
CA MET A 1 59.56 -7.34 56.03
C MET A 1 59.02 -6.40 54.95
N ILE A 2 58.42 -6.95 53.89
CA ILE A 2 57.89 -6.19 52.75
C ILE A 2 56.37 -6.42 52.74
N LYS A 3 55.60 -5.33 52.85
CA LYS A 3 54.12 -5.33 52.85
C LYS A 3 53.61 -5.61 51.43
N PRO A 4 52.58 -6.46 51.23
CA PRO A 4 51.91 -6.53 49.95
C PRO A 4 50.92 -5.36 49.81
N ILE A 5 51.03 -4.66 48.68
CA ILE A 5 50.09 -3.63 48.24
C ILE A 5 48.84 -4.36 47.72
N LYS A 6 47.69 -4.13 48.36
CA LYS A 6 46.38 -4.60 47.88
C LYS A 6 45.92 -3.68 46.75
N ASN A 7 46.15 -4.08 45.51
CA ASN A 7 45.47 -3.46 44.38
C ASN A 7 43.99 -3.87 44.42
N SER A 8 43.11 -2.89 44.60
CA SER A 8 41.66 -3.06 44.54
C SER A 8 41.22 -2.54 43.18
N ILE A 9 40.72 -3.41 42.30
CA ILE A 9 40.15 -3.00 41.01
C ILE A 9 38.65 -2.80 41.21
N LEU A 10 38.18 -1.57 41.03
CA LEU A 10 36.76 -1.23 41.03
C LEU A 10 36.22 -1.45 39.61
N ILE A 11 35.31 -2.42 39.43
CA ILE A 11 34.62 -2.66 38.17
C ILE A 11 33.24 -2.01 38.25
N ILE A 12 33.01 -0.97 37.47
CA ILE A 12 31.70 -0.31 37.33
C ILE A 12 30.98 -0.97 36.15
N VAL A 13 29.87 -1.65 36.42
CA VAL A 13 28.98 -2.21 35.38
C VAL A 13 27.91 -1.18 35.07
N ILE A 14 28.00 -0.53 33.91
CA ILE A 14 26.95 0.34 33.39
C ILE A 14 25.97 -0.55 32.61
N LEU A 15 24.81 -0.83 33.20
CA LEU A 15 23.72 -1.51 32.50
C LEU A 15 23.07 -0.52 31.52
N PRO A 16 23.01 -0.82 30.21
CA PRO A 16 22.26 0.00 29.28
C PRO A 16 20.77 -0.18 29.56
N PHE A 17 20.10 0.88 30.00
CA PHE A 17 18.65 0.96 29.93
C PHE A 17 18.26 1.01 28.44
N LEU A 18 17.98 -0.15 27.87
CA LEU A 18 17.29 -0.25 26.58
C LEU A 18 15.83 0.16 26.81
N ILE A 19 15.53 1.43 26.56
CA ILE A 19 14.15 1.87 26.33
C ILE A 19 13.74 1.23 25.00
N ALA A 20 12.98 0.14 25.08
CA ALA A 20 12.35 -0.47 23.93
C ALA A 20 11.32 0.52 23.37
N PHE A 21 11.73 1.30 22.37
CA PHE A 21 10.80 1.98 21.48
C PHE A 21 10.05 0.91 20.70
N ASN A 22 8.88 0.50 21.22
CA ASN A 22 7.88 -0.17 20.41
C ASN A 22 7.35 0.83 19.39
N PHE A 23 8.04 0.93 18.25
CA PHE A 23 7.41 1.45 17.05
C PHE A 23 6.21 0.56 16.77
N PRO A 24 4.98 1.11 16.63
CA PRO A 24 3.86 0.30 16.19
C PRO A 24 4.22 -0.28 14.82
N GLN A 25 4.45 -1.60 14.77
CA GLN A 25 4.69 -2.35 13.54
C GLN A 25 3.62 -1.95 12.54
N ASP A 26 4.04 -1.27 11.48
CA ASP A 26 3.23 -1.07 10.30
C ASP A 26 2.99 -2.47 9.72
N LYS A 27 1.84 -3.06 10.01
CA LYS A 27 1.49 -4.42 9.56
C LYS A 27 1.29 -4.38 8.05
N SER A 28 2.38 -4.50 7.30
CA SER A 28 2.33 -4.68 5.86
C SER A 28 1.65 -6.02 5.57
N LYS A 29 0.51 -6.01 4.89
CA LYS A 29 -0.20 -7.21 4.44
C LYS A 29 -0.02 -7.34 2.94
N THR A 30 0.55 -8.47 2.50
CA THR A 30 0.61 -8.83 1.08
C THR A 30 -0.58 -9.71 0.74
N ILE A 31 -1.25 -9.38 -0.36
CA ILE A 31 -2.43 -10.06 -0.88
C ILE A 31 -2.13 -10.37 -2.35
N GLU A 32 -2.07 -11.66 -2.68
CA GLU A 32 -2.00 -12.08 -4.08
C GLU A 32 -3.40 -11.96 -4.68
N ILE A 33 -3.49 -11.34 -5.85
CA ILE A 33 -4.74 -11.18 -6.58
C ILE A 33 -4.57 -11.72 -8.00
N GLU A 34 -5.56 -12.47 -8.47
CA GLU A 34 -5.58 -12.93 -9.85
C GLU A 34 -6.00 -11.76 -10.77
N ALA A 35 -5.24 -11.55 -11.84
CA ALA A 35 -5.65 -10.63 -12.89
C ALA A 35 -6.88 -11.20 -13.61
N LEU A 36 -7.89 -10.37 -13.84
CA LEU A 36 -9.12 -10.74 -14.55
C LEU A 36 -8.83 -11.20 -15.98
N LYS A 37 -7.76 -10.66 -16.56
CA LYS A 37 -7.23 -11.01 -17.88
C LYS A 37 -5.71 -10.92 -17.84
N THR A 38 -5.05 -11.90 -18.47
CA THR A 38 -3.58 -11.96 -18.57
C THR A 38 -3.08 -11.86 -20.00
N GLU A 39 -3.97 -11.59 -20.95
CA GLU A 39 -3.62 -11.43 -22.36
C GLU A 39 -2.75 -10.18 -22.59
N PRO A 40 -1.95 -10.12 -23.66
CA PRO A 40 -1.18 -8.93 -24.00
C PRO A 40 -2.06 -7.71 -24.28
N PHE A 41 -1.85 -6.63 -23.53
CA PHE A 41 -2.43 -5.31 -23.80
C PHE A 41 -1.38 -4.35 -24.36
N LYS A 42 -1.83 -3.42 -25.22
CA LYS A 42 -0.96 -2.39 -25.80
C LYS A 42 -0.90 -1.13 -24.95
N TYR A 43 -2.04 -0.76 -24.36
CA TYR A 43 -2.16 0.40 -23.49
C TYR A 43 -2.72 0.01 -22.12
N TYR A 44 -2.26 0.72 -21.10
CA TYR A 44 -2.67 0.61 -19.71
C TYR A 44 -3.10 1.97 -19.16
N GLN A 45 -4.18 1.96 -18.41
CA GLN A 45 -4.71 3.14 -17.73
C GLN A 45 -4.97 2.80 -16.27
N PHE A 46 -4.63 3.73 -15.40
CA PHE A 46 -4.93 3.67 -13.98
C PHE A 46 -6.21 4.42 -13.69
N GLU A 47 -7.05 3.85 -12.83
CA GLU A 47 -8.21 4.52 -12.25
C GLU A 47 -8.20 4.31 -10.73
N ALA A 48 -8.48 5.37 -9.98
CA ALA A 48 -8.75 5.26 -8.56
C ALA A 48 -9.86 6.20 -8.13
N GLU A 49 -10.69 5.73 -7.19
CA GLU A 49 -11.74 6.50 -6.55
C GLU A 49 -11.68 6.30 -5.04
N THR A 50 -11.84 7.38 -4.29
CA THR A 50 -12.04 7.36 -2.84
C THR A 50 -13.33 8.10 -2.50
N THR A 51 -14.15 7.52 -1.65
CA THR A 51 -15.46 8.07 -1.30
C THR A 51 -15.38 9.16 -0.22
N LYS A 52 -14.76 8.91 0.94
CA LYS A 52 -14.34 9.87 1.99
C LYS A 52 -13.66 9.15 3.16
N GLY A 53 -13.07 9.90 4.09
CA GLY A 53 -12.66 9.39 5.40
C GLY A 53 -11.32 8.66 5.44
N VAL A 54 -10.53 8.70 4.36
CA VAL A 54 -9.18 8.11 4.30
C VAL A 54 -8.19 9.14 3.78
N ILE A 55 -7.02 9.22 4.41
CA ILE A 55 -5.82 9.84 3.84
C ILE A 55 -4.86 8.72 3.47
N GLY A 56 -4.36 8.75 2.23
CA GLY A 56 -3.46 7.71 1.77
C GLY A 56 -2.85 7.97 0.41
N GLU A 57 -2.06 6.99 -0.01
CA GLU A 57 -1.23 7.03 -1.20
C GLU A 57 -1.34 5.69 -1.94
N ILE A 58 -1.37 5.76 -3.27
CA ILE A 58 -1.35 4.57 -4.15
C ILE A 58 -0.05 4.58 -4.93
N TYR A 59 0.60 3.43 -4.97
CA TYR A 59 1.82 3.20 -5.74
C TYR A 59 1.64 2.01 -6.67
N LEU A 60 2.31 2.05 -7.81
CA LEU A 60 2.50 0.91 -8.70
C LEU A 60 3.99 0.66 -8.88
N ASN A 61 4.45 -0.55 -8.59
CA ASN A 61 5.86 -0.96 -8.69
C ASN A 61 6.81 0.03 -7.99
N GLY A 62 6.42 0.53 -6.82
CA GLY A 62 7.17 1.48 -6.00
C GLY A 62 7.11 2.95 -6.45
N LYS A 63 6.38 3.28 -7.51
CA LYS A 63 6.18 4.66 -7.99
C LYS A 63 4.80 5.18 -7.63
N LYS A 64 4.74 6.38 -7.05
CA LYS A 64 3.48 7.00 -6.59
C LYS A 64 2.61 7.33 -7.80
N LEU A 65 1.39 6.80 -7.78
CA LEU A 65 0.33 7.13 -8.74
C LEU A 65 -0.57 8.21 -8.15
N HIS A 66 -1.10 8.03 -6.95
CA HIS A 66 -2.12 8.94 -6.44
C HIS A 66 -1.91 9.26 -4.96
N GLU A 67 -2.36 10.45 -4.58
CA GLU A 67 -2.55 10.84 -3.18
C GLU A 67 -3.97 11.32 -3.02
N PHE A 68 -4.67 10.76 -2.04
CA PHE A 68 -5.99 11.22 -1.67
C PHE A 68 -5.94 11.73 -0.23
N LYS A 69 -6.60 12.87 -0.04
CA LYS A 69 -6.80 13.51 1.26
C LYS A 69 -8.22 13.13 1.72
N LYS A 70 -8.63 13.46 2.95
CA LYS A 70 -9.94 13.06 3.53
C LYS A 70 -11.18 13.37 2.66
N LEU A 71 -11.02 14.20 1.64
CA LEU A 71 -12.01 14.51 0.61
C LEU A 71 -12.21 13.34 -0.36
N ARG A 72 -13.41 13.27 -0.95
CA ARG A 72 -13.66 12.43 -2.11
C ARG A 72 -12.65 12.77 -3.23
N SER A 73 -12.07 11.75 -3.85
CA SER A 73 -11.11 11.93 -4.94
C SER A 73 -11.38 10.89 -6.04
N GLN A 74 -11.26 11.31 -7.29
CA GLN A 74 -11.29 10.42 -8.45
C GLN A 74 -10.19 10.84 -9.42
N ILE A 75 -9.47 9.86 -9.95
CA ILE A 75 -8.44 10.09 -10.96
C ILE A 75 -8.46 8.95 -11.98
N THR A 76 -8.24 9.33 -13.24
CA THR A 76 -7.99 8.41 -14.33
C THR A 76 -6.83 8.95 -15.16
N ASP A 77 -5.78 8.16 -15.37
CA ASP A 77 -4.60 8.57 -16.13
C ASP A 77 -3.84 7.41 -16.75
N ASN A 78 -2.87 7.71 -17.62
CA ASN A 78 -2.07 6.72 -18.34
C ASN A 78 -0.70 6.44 -17.70
N ARG A 79 -0.44 6.87 -16.45
CA ARG A 79 0.87 6.66 -15.80
C ARG A 79 1.17 5.19 -15.54
N ALA A 80 0.15 4.34 -15.48
CA ALA A 80 0.34 2.89 -15.46
C ALA A 80 1.10 2.37 -16.69
N GLN A 81 0.98 3.01 -17.85
CA GLN A 81 1.61 2.58 -19.11
C GLN A 81 3.12 2.41 -18.99
N THR A 82 3.80 3.33 -18.30
CA THR A 82 5.26 3.32 -18.17
C THR A 82 5.75 2.52 -16.98
N LEU A 83 4.84 2.08 -16.11
CA LEU A 83 5.15 1.42 -14.84
C LEU A 83 4.80 -0.06 -14.83
N ILE A 84 3.80 -0.49 -15.60
CA ILE A 84 3.45 -1.90 -15.78
C ILE A 84 4.62 -2.65 -16.43
N LYS A 85 4.90 -3.84 -15.90
CA LYS A 85 5.96 -4.74 -16.37
C LYS A 85 5.35 -6.04 -16.87
N ASN A 86 6.10 -6.76 -17.70
CA ASN A 86 5.83 -8.17 -17.97
C ASN A 86 6.17 -9.00 -16.71
N GLY A 87 5.33 -9.96 -16.35
CA GLY A 87 5.44 -10.72 -15.10
C GLY A 87 4.80 -10.01 -13.92
N ASN A 88 5.47 -10.06 -12.77
CA ASN A 88 4.90 -9.60 -11.49
C ASN A 88 4.85 -8.07 -11.37
N ASN A 89 3.70 -7.59 -10.94
CA ASN A 89 3.41 -6.20 -10.64
C ASN A 89 2.84 -6.06 -9.22
N GLU A 90 3.11 -4.95 -8.55
CA GLU A 90 2.66 -4.67 -7.18
C GLU A 90 1.93 -3.32 -7.12
N ILE A 91 0.66 -3.32 -6.71
CA ILE A 91 -0.05 -2.11 -6.27
C ILE A 91 0.09 -2.01 -4.74
N THR A 92 0.69 -0.94 -4.25
CA THR A 92 0.75 -0.65 -2.81
C THR A 92 -0.26 0.43 -2.46
N LEU A 93 -1.19 0.11 -1.55
CA LEU A 93 -2.10 1.06 -0.91
C LEU A 93 -1.58 1.37 0.49
N LYS A 94 -1.12 2.61 0.70
CA LYS A 94 -0.62 3.09 1.98
C LYS A 94 -1.64 4.01 2.63
N ILE A 95 -2.19 3.57 3.75
CA ILE A 95 -3.17 4.29 4.54
C ILE A 95 -2.45 5.05 5.65
N LEU A 96 -2.53 6.37 5.61
CA LEU A 96 -1.87 7.27 6.55
C LEU A 96 -2.76 7.57 7.76
N SER A 97 -4.06 7.75 7.53
CA SER A 97 -5.05 8.06 8.57
C SER A 97 -6.45 7.72 8.06
N ILE A 98 -7.33 7.32 8.97
CA ILE A 98 -8.77 7.11 8.73
C ILE A 98 -9.52 7.94 9.78
N ASP A 99 -10.59 8.61 9.37
CA ASP A 99 -11.42 9.43 10.26
C ASP A 99 -12.11 8.58 11.34
N ASP A 100 -12.24 9.13 12.56
CA ASP A 100 -12.84 8.40 13.68
C ASP A 100 -14.35 8.17 13.51
N GLU A 101 -15.02 9.02 12.73
CA GLU A 101 -16.45 8.95 12.42
C GLU A 101 -16.78 7.94 11.30
N VAL A 102 -15.79 7.19 10.80
CA VAL A 102 -15.96 6.19 9.73
C VAL A 102 -16.76 4.96 10.19
N GLU A 103 -17.20 4.91 11.45
CA GLU A 103 -17.78 3.71 12.06
C GLU A 103 -19.26 3.83 12.50
N LYS A 104 -20.10 3.07 11.79
CA LYS A 104 -21.12 2.11 12.26
C LYS A 104 -22.50 2.32 11.68
N ASP A 105 -22.93 1.27 11.00
CA ASP A 105 -24.24 1.01 10.45
C ASP A 105 -24.63 1.87 9.24
N TYR A 106 -24.67 1.21 8.10
CA TYR A 106 -25.41 1.52 6.87
C TYR A 106 -24.73 2.11 5.62
N PHE A 107 -23.48 2.58 5.63
CA PHE A 107 -22.81 2.97 4.36
C PHE A 107 -21.30 2.64 4.39
N SER A 108 -20.76 1.73 3.58
CA SER A 108 -20.40 1.91 2.15
C SER A 108 -19.60 3.17 1.80
N GLU A 109 -19.21 4.00 2.78
CA GLU A 109 -18.72 5.36 2.53
C GLU A 109 -17.20 5.54 2.64
N CYS A 110 -16.49 4.51 3.11
CA CYS A 110 -15.03 4.53 3.22
C CYS A 110 -14.45 3.44 2.34
N VAL A 111 -14.56 3.64 1.02
CA VAL A 111 -14.11 2.70 0.01
C VAL A 111 -12.96 3.34 -0.76
N VAL A 112 -11.87 2.59 -0.90
CA VAL A 112 -10.82 2.87 -1.88
C VAL A 112 -10.99 1.88 -3.03
N PHE A 113 -11.28 2.42 -4.20
CA PHE A 113 -11.36 1.69 -5.45
C PHE A 113 -10.07 1.92 -6.25
N ILE A 114 -9.49 0.84 -6.76
CA ILE A 114 -8.32 0.88 -7.62
C ILE A 114 -8.55 -0.07 -8.80
N ALA A 115 -8.37 0.42 -10.02
CA ALA A 115 -8.41 -0.40 -11.21
C ALA A 115 -7.24 -0.10 -12.15
N ILE A 116 -6.84 -1.14 -12.88
CA ILE A 116 -5.97 -1.01 -14.04
C ILE A 116 -6.73 -1.55 -15.24
N HIS A 117 -6.84 -0.74 -16.27
CA HIS A 117 -7.48 -1.08 -17.53
C HIS A 117 -6.44 -1.36 -18.62
N GLY A 118 -6.79 -2.24 -19.55
CA GLY A 118 -6.00 -2.63 -20.71
C GLY A 118 -6.78 -2.40 -22.00
N VAL A 119 -6.11 -1.91 -23.04
CA VAL A 119 -6.69 -1.76 -24.38
C VAL A 119 -5.88 -2.58 -25.39
N ASN A 120 -6.59 -3.38 -26.19
CA ASN A 120 -6.02 -4.13 -27.31
C ASN A 120 -6.46 -3.48 -28.63
N GLU A 121 -5.53 -2.87 -29.37
CA GLU A 121 -5.85 -2.16 -30.63
C GLU A 121 -6.47 -3.05 -31.72
N LYS A 122 -6.49 -4.38 -31.58
CA LYS A 122 -7.10 -5.25 -32.59
C LYS A 122 -8.63 -5.28 -32.57
N ILE A 123 -9.31 -4.84 -31.50
CA ILE A 123 -10.75 -5.07 -31.32
C ILE A 123 -11.47 -3.84 -30.73
N PHE A 124 -11.25 -2.65 -31.31
CA PHE A 124 -11.81 -1.34 -30.95
C PHE A 124 -11.03 -0.54 -29.87
N PRO A 125 -10.79 0.77 -30.11
CA PRO A 125 -10.27 1.71 -29.11
C PRO A 125 -11.26 2.04 -27.98
N SER A 126 -12.44 1.40 -27.93
CA SER A 126 -13.52 1.69 -26.98
C SER A 126 -13.79 0.61 -25.93
N LYS A 127 -13.11 -0.54 -25.96
CA LYS A 127 -13.24 -1.57 -24.92
C LYS A 127 -12.03 -1.54 -23.98
N GLU A 128 -12.04 -0.57 -23.07
CA GLU A 128 -11.26 -0.64 -21.85
C GLU A 128 -11.61 -1.94 -21.12
N THR A 129 -10.62 -2.83 -20.99
CA THR A 129 -10.76 -4.10 -20.30
C THR A 129 -10.17 -3.97 -18.92
N GLN A 130 -10.97 -4.13 -17.87
CA GLN A 130 -10.46 -4.17 -16.50
C GLN A 130 -9.54 -5.40 -16.34
N ILE A 131 -8.27 -5.14 -16.04
CA ILE A 131 -7.23 -6.15 -15.81
C ILE A 131 -7.19 -6.51 -14.33
N VAL A 132 -7.19 -5.48 -13.48
CA VAL A 132 -7.16 -5.61 -12.03
C VAL A 132 -8.22 -4.70 -11.45
N ARG A 133 -8.92 -5.21 -10.43
CA ARG A 133 -9.93 -4.45 -9.69
C ARG A 133 -9.77 -4.74 -8.20
N ILE A 134 -9.47 -3.71 -7.43
CA ILE A 134 -9.33 -3.77 -5.98
C ILE A 134 -10.39 -2.86 -5.38
N LYS A 135 -11.20 -3.42 -4.48
CA LYS A 135 -12.10 -2.66 -3.62
C LYS A 135 -11.69 -2.92 -2.19
N TRP A 136 -11.21 -1.89 -1.52
CA TRP A 136 -10.75 -1.98 -0.14
C TRP A 136 -11.61 -1.11 0.78
N ASN A 137 -11.93 -1.67 1.95
CA ASN A 137 -12.63 -1.01 3.04
C ASN A 137 -11.79 -1.17 4.32
N PRO A 138 -11.77 -0.18 5.23
CA PRO A 138 -11.07 -0.32 6.49
C PRO A 138 -11.75 -1.32 7.43
N ASP A 139 -10.94 -2.09 8.16
CA ASP A 139 -11.43 -2.80 9.33
C ASP A 139 -11.78 -1.77 10.43
N LYS A 140 -12.73 -2.14 11.31
CA LYS A 140 -13.26 -1.30 12.40
C LYS A 140 -12.20 -0.54 13.20
N ASP A 141 -11.11 -1.20 13.57
CA ASP A 141 -10.04 -0.62 14.39
C ASP A 141 -8.81 -0.19 13.55
N GLN A 142 -8.90 -0.25 12.22
CA GLN A 142 -7.80 0.14 11.35
C GLN A 142 -7.73 1.67 11.26
N LYS A 143 -6.57 2.22 11.62
CA LYS A 143 -6.30 3.67 11.53
C LYS A 143 -5.22 4.04 10.52
N LYS A 144 -4.32 3.09 10.23
CA LYS A 144 -3.22 3.20 9.27
C LYS A 144 -2.78 1.81 8.82
N GLY A 145 -1.97 1.72 7.77
CA GLY A 145 -1.38 0.46 7.34
C GLY A 145 -0.88 0.48 5.90
N VAL A 146 -0.21 -0.59 5.51
CA VAL A 146 0.25 -0.79 4.13
C VAL A 146 -0.29 -2.11 3.61
N LEU A 147 -0.95 -2.06 2.46
CA LEU A 147 -1.50 -3.22 1.75
C LEU A 147 -0.81 -3.34 0.40
N LYS A 148 -0.34 -4.53 0.08
CA LYS A 148 0.35 -4.83 -1.17
C LYS A 148 -0.46 -5.84 -1.96
N TYR A 149 -0.87 -5.49 -3.16
CA TYR A 149 -1.62 -6.34 -4.07
C TYR A 149 -0.69 -6.75 -5.21
N VAL A 150 -0.36 -8.04 -5.28
CA VAL A 150 0.56 -8.58 -6.29
C VAL A 150 -0.24 -9.33 -7.35
N PHE A 151 0.03 -9.04 -8.62
CA PHE A 151 -0.60 -9.68 -9.77
C PHE A 151 0.43 -9.91 -10.89
N GLU A 152 0.19 -10.93 -11.71
CA GLU A 152 1.04 -11.27 -12.85
C GLU A 152 0.34 -10.92 -14.17
N LEU A 153 1.07 -10.31 -15.12
CA LEU A 153 0.60 -10.07 -16.49
C LEU A 153 1.54 -10.69 -17.51
N LYS A 154 0.97 -11.24 -18.58
CA LYS A 154 1.73 -11.69 -19.75
C LYS A 154 1.68 -10.61 -20.82
N ARG A 155 2.79 -10.43 -21.52
CA ARG A 155 2.91 -9.53 -22.67
C ARG A 155 3.23 -10.30 -23.94
#